data_AF-A0A7L4ZDI7-F1
#
_entry.id   AF-A0A7L4ZDI7-F1
#
_cell.length_a   1.000
_cell.length_b   1.000
_cell.length_c   1.000
_cell.angle_alpha   90.00
_cell.angle_beta   90.00
_cell.angle_gamma   90.00
#
_symmetry.space_group_name_H-M   'P 1'
#
loop_
_entity.id
_entity.type
_entity.pdbx_description
1 polymer ?
#
loop_
_entity_poly.entity_id
_entity_poly.type
_entity_poly.pdbx_seq_one_letter_code
_entity_poly.pdbx_strand_id
1 'polypeptide(L)'
;MKSILCFVILFSFLSCTSEKRKTTENSVVMVENVVNEIPQGTFTYELYFSEFGGRMKNGTCTVTISGNKIVVRQKKGEEKLTDENLLTEGILMKHKSGKWIIGDIETDAQIDEFGGCTGGPIPIDFGKKVIEWC
;
A
#
# COMPACT_ATOMS: atom_id res chain seq x y z
N MET A 1 -60.03 30.76 -9.64
CA MET A 1 -59.91 31.93 -10.56
C MET A 1 -59.24 33.06 -9.81
N LYS A 2 -57.99 33.39 -10.14
CA LYS A 2 -57.30 34.67 -9.85
C LYS A 2 -56.23 34.88 -10.91
N SER A 3 -56.47 35.91 -11.73
CA SER A 3 -55.60 36.78 -12.55
C SER A 3 -54.09 36.49 -12.54
N ILE A 4 -53.46 36.30 -13.72
CA ILE A 4 -52.94 37.33 -14.64
C ILE A 4 -51.80 38.15 -13.99
N LEU A 5 -50.57 38.03 -14.50
CA LEU A 5 -49.96 39.06 -15.35
C LEU A 5 -48.59 38.62 -15.90
N CYS A 6 -48.42 38.81 -17.20
CA CYS A 6 -47.19 38.66 -17.99
C CYS A 6 -46.01 39.44 -17.42
N PHE A 7 -44.81 38.87 -17.50
CA PHE A 7 -43.61 39.64 -17.83
C PHE A 7 -42.77 38.87 -18.85
N VAL A 8 -42.93 39.30 -20.10
CA VAL A 8 -42.05 38.97 -21.22
C VAL A 8 -40.79 39.81 -21.02
N ILE A 9 -39.66 39.16 -20.73
CA ILE A 9 -38.35 39.78 -20.96
C ILE A 9 -37.58 38.85 -21.90
N LEU A 10 -37.64 39.26 -23.15
CA LEU A 10 -36.78 38.83 -24.24
C LEU A 10 -35.39 39.42 -24.00
N PHE A 11 -34.42 38.61 -23.56
CA PHE A 11 -33.01 38.96 -23.64
C PHE A 11 -32.30 37.94 -24.51
N SER A 12 -32.32 38.22 -25.81
CA SER A 12 -31.43 37.66 -26.79
C SER A 12 -30.03 38.23 -26.59
N PHE A 13 -29.14 37.45 -25.96
CA PHE A 13 -27.71 37.57 -26.19
C PHE A 13 -27.18 36.23 -26.69
N LEU A 14 -27.02 36.20 -28.00
CA LEU A 14 -26.17 35.28 -28.73
C LEU A 14 -24.71 35.58 -28.32
N SER A 15 -24.13 34.71 -27.50
CA SER A 15 -22.68 34.55 -27.43
C SER A 15 -22.37 33.07 -27.29
N CYS A 16 -22.02 32.50 -28.44
CA CYS A 16 -21.31 31.25 -28.57
C CYS A 16 -20.06 31.30 -27.67
N THR A 17 -19.95 30.39 -26.72
CA THR A 17 -18.64 30.00 -26.18
C THR A 17 -18.62 28.49 -26.02
N SER A 18 -17.68 27.91 -26.76
CA SER A 18 -17.33 26.51 -26.77
C SER A 18 -16.98 26.00 -25.38
N GLU A 19 -17.39 24.76 -25.13
CA GLU A 19 -16.51 23.73 -24.59
C GLU A 19 -15.87 24.00 -23.23
N LYS A 20 -16.41 23.32 -22.21
CA LYS A 20 -15.71 22.20 -21.60
C LYS A 20 -16.71 21.42 -20.74
N ARG A 21 -17.04 20.21 -21.19
CA ARG A 21 -17.54 19.17 -20.29
C ARG A 21 -16.46 18.96 -19.23
N LYS A 22 -16.70 19.46 -18.03
CA LYS A 22 -15.95 19.01 -16.87
C LYS A 22 -16.51 17.63 -16.54
N THR A 23 -15.97 16.63 -17.23
CA THR A 23 -15.98 15.26 -16.71
C THR A 23 -15.28 15.37 -15.37
N THR A 24 -16.06 15.41 -14.31
CA THR A 24 -15.56 15.10 -12.97
C THR A 24 -15.10 13.66 -13.06
N GLU A 25 -13.82 13.51 -13.39
CA GLU A 25 -13.08 12.28 -13.27
C GLU A 25 -13.20 11.90 -11.80
N ASN A 26 -14.09 10.97 -11.56
CA ASN A 26 -14.30 10.31 -10.29
C ASN A 26 -13.03 9.50 -10.07
N SER A 27 -11.95 10.18 -9.68
CA SER A 27 -10.69 9.56 -9.34
C SER A 27 -10.99 8.69 -8.14
N VAL A 28 -11.04 7.38 -8.38
CA VAL A 28 -11.16 6.37 -7.35
C VAL A 28 -9.90 6.54 -6.52
N VAL A 29 -10.01 7.35 -5.46
CA VAL A 29 -9.05 7.36 -4.39
C VAL A 29 -9.13 5.95 -3.84
N MET A 30 -8.17 5.12 -4.25
CA MET A 30 -7.88 3.86 -3.60
C MET A 30 -7.47 4.26 -2.19
N VAL A 31 -8.44 4.40 -1.29
CA VAL A 31 -8.21 4.61 0.12
C VAL A 31 -7.57 3.32 0.59
N GLU A 32 -6.25 3.25 0.45
CA GLU A 32 -5.43 2.30 1.18
C GLU A 32 -5.86 2.46 2.64
N ASN A 33 -6.49 1.42 3.20
CA ASN A 33 -6.78 1.39 4.62
C ASN A 33 -5.43 1.51 5.32
N VAL A 34 -5.05 2.73 5.71
CA VAL A 34 -3.80 3.01 6.40
C VAL A 34 -3.95 2.38 7.77
N VAL A 35 -3.48 1.14 7.90
CA VAL A 35 -3.38 0.48 9.19
C VAL A 35 -2.31 1.25 9.97
N ASN A 36 -2.75 2.08 10.91
CA ASN A 36 -1.86 2.88 11.77
C ASN A 36 -1.35 2.08 12.97
N GLU A 37 -1.90 0.89 13.21
CA GLU A 37 -1.52 0.01 14.30
C GLU A 37 -0.81 -1.23 13.76
N ILE A 38 0.12 -1.79 14.55
CA ILE A 38 0.82 -3.01 14.19
C ILE A 38 -0.07 -4.22 14.52
N PRO A 39 -0.50 -5.04 13.54
CA PRO A 39 -1.32 -6.21 13.82
C PRO A 39 -0.52 -7.24 14.64
N GLN A 40 -1.18 -7.89 15.61
CA GLN A 40 -0.54 -8.83 16.53
C GLN A 40 -0.98 -10.27 16.25
N GLY A 41 -0.03 -11.22 16.33
CA GLY A 41 -0.30 -12.64 16.14
C GLY A 41 0.41 -13.24 14.93
N THR A 42 -0.10 -14.37 14.46
CA THR A 42 0.48 -15.13 13.34
C THR A 42 -0.41 -15.05 12.10
N PHE A 43 0.21 -14.79 10.96
CA PHE A 43 -0.46 -14.52 9.70
C PHE A 43 0.24 -15.22 8.53
N THR A 44 -0.49 -15.37 7.42
CA THR A 44 0.09 -15.76 6.13
C THR A 44 0.17 -14.53 5.23
N TYR A 45 1.38 -14.27 4.72
CA TYR A 45 1.69 -13.16 3.82
C TYR A 45 2.26 -13.72 2.51
N GLU A 46 2.21 -12.91 1.46
CA GLU A 46 2.87 -13.18 0.18
C GLU A 46 4.21 -12.44 0.10
N LEU A 47 5.20 -13.07 -0.51
CA LEU A 47 6.47 -12.46 -0.90
C LEU A 47 6.30 -11.87 -2.30
N TYR A 48 6.59 -10.58 -2.42
CA TYR A 48 6.76 -9.91 -3.70
C TYR A 48 8.25 -9.87 -4.01
N PHE A 49 8.69 -10.55 -5.06
CA PHE A 49 10.10 -10.60 -5.43
C PHE A 49 10.44 -9.39 -6.30
N SER A 50 11.15 -8.43 -5.72
CA SER A 50 11.52 -7.20 -6.43
C SER A 50 12.44 -7.45 -7.62
N GLU A 51 13.23 -8.53 -7.57
CA GLU A 51 14.15 -8.92 -8.66
C GLU A 51 13.41 -9.26 -9.97
N PHE A 52 12.17 -9.77 -9.89
CA PHE A 52 11.36 -10.14 -11.05
C PHE A 52 10.14 -9.22 -11.26
N GLY A 53 9.95 -8.23 -10.39
CA GLY A 53 8.80 -7.32 -10.44
C GLY A 53 7.45 -8.04 -10.27
N GLY A 54 7.39 -9.12 -9.50
CA GLY A 54 6.23 -10.00 -9.49
C GLY A 54 6.05 -10.84 -8.23
N ARG A 55 4.83 -11.38 -8.10
CA ARG A 55 4.47 -12.37 -7.08
C ARG A 55 4.59 -13.78 -7.66
N MET A 56 5.21 -14.69 -6.91
CA MET A 56 5.23 -16.10 -7.28
C MET A 56 4.12 -16.87 -6.58
N LYS A 57 3.52 -17.83 -7.27
CA LYS A 57 2.36 -18.62 -6.78
C LYS A 57 2.65 -19.42 -5.50
N ASN A 58 3.92 -19.66 -5.19
CA ASN A 58 4.43 -20.38 -4.00
C ASN A 58 5.36 -19.51 -3.14
N GLY A 59 5.26 -18.18 -3.22
CA GLY A 59 6.03 -17.29 -2.38
C GLY A 59 5.25 -16.91 -1.13
N THR A 60 4.79 -17.87 -0.32
CA THR A 60 4.06 -17.51 0.91
C THR A 60 4.91 -17.68 2.16
N CYS A 61 4.68 -16.82 3.14
CA CYS A 61 5.42 -16.83 4.39
C CYS A 61 4.49 -16.78 5.59
N THR A 62 4.95 -17.37 6.69
CA THR A 62 4.36 -17.25 8.02
C THR A 62 5.01 -16.07 8.71
N VAL A 63 4.19 -15.07 9.03
CA VAL A 63 4.60 -13.84 9.72
C VAL A 63 4.08 -13.91 11.14
N THR A 64 4.96 -13.79 12.13
CA THR A 64 4.60 -13.72 13.55
C THR A 64 5.01 -12.37 14.10
N ILE A 65 4.05 -11.63 14.65
CA ILE A 65 4.24 -10.29 15.18
C ILE A 65 3.89 -10.27 16.68
N SER A 66 4.81 -9.75 17.49
CA SER A 66 4.64 -9.56 18.93
C SER A 66 5.25 -8.23 19.35
N GLY A 67 4.40 -7.30 19.79
CA GLY A 67 4.76 -5.90 19.98
C GLY A 67 5.17 -5.27 18.65
N ASN A 68 6.38 -4.73 18.59
CA ASN A 68 7.00 -4.22 17.37
C ASN A 68 8.00 -5.21 16.75
N LYS A 69 8.08 -6.46 17.23
CA LYS A 69 8.98 -7.46 16.67
C LYS A 69 8.25 -8.32 15.64
N ILE A 70 8.95 -8.66 14.57
CA ILE A 70 8.45 -9.53 13.50
C ILE A 70 9.44 -10.65 13.23
N VAL A 71 8.91 -11.85 12.98
CA VAL A 71 9.65 -13.00 12.48
C VAL A 71 8.93 -13.52 11.25
N VAL A 72 9.65 -13.63 10.14
CA VAL A 72 9.13 -14.07 8.84
C VAL A 72 9.80 -15.38 8.47
N ARG A 73 8.99 -16.43 8.33
CA ARG A 73 9.47 -17.77 7.96
C ARG A 73 8.80 -18.25 6.69
N GLN A 74 9.53 -18.98 5.88
CA GLN A 74 8.93 -19.65 4.74
C GLN A 74 7.89 -20.66 5.19
N LYS A 75 6.80 -20.80 4.43
CA LYS A 75 5.77 -21.79 4.71
C LYS A 75 6.31 -23.20 4.45
N LYS A 76 6.01 -24.14 5.36
CA LYS A 76 6.40 -25.55 5.20
C LYS A 76 5.78 -26.14 3.93
N GLY A 77 6.57 -26.91 3.17
CA GLY A 77 6.13 -27.61 1.97
C GLY A 77 6.33 -26.84 0.66
N GLU A 78 6.89 -25.63 0.71
CA GLU A 78 7.32 -24.87 -0.47
C GLU A 78 8.82 -25.12 -0.77
N GLU A 79 9.25 -24.77 -1.99
CA GLU A 79 10.66 -24.84 -2.39
C GLU A 79 11.51 -23.91 -1.54
N LYS A 80 12.56 -24.43 -0.90
CA LYS A 80 13.34 -23.66 0.06
C LYS A 80 14.02 -22.44 -0.58
N LEU A 81 13.73 -21.26 -0.05
CA LEU A 81 14.42 -20.02 -0.40
C LEU A 81 15.67 -19.81 0.47
N THR A 82 15.67 -20.36 1.69
CA THR A 82 16.81 -20.32 2.62
C THR A 82 17.02 -21.67 3.28
N ASP A 83 18.24 -21.94 3.76
CA ASP A 83 18.58 -23.22 4.40
C ASP A 83 17.79 -23.48 5.69
N GLU A 84 17.49 -22.41 6.44
CA GLU A 84 16.88 -22.46 7.78
C GLU A 84 15.38 -22.12 7.80
N ASN A 85 14.74 -21.86 6.66
CA ASN A 85 13.37 -21.33 6.52
C ASN A 85 13.12 -19.99 7.22
N LEU A 86 14.11 -19.39 7.87
CA LEU A 86 14.06 -17.99 8.30
C LEU A 86 14.30 -17.13 7.06
N LEU A 87 13.38 -16.22 6.77
CA LEU A 87 13.56 -15.25 5.69
C LEU A 87 14.16 -13.98 6.30
N THR A 88 13.43 -13.34 7.22
CA THR A 88 13.92 -12.19 7.99
C THR A 88 13.33 -12.19 9.39
N GLU A 89 13.95 -11.44 10.28
CA GLU A 89 13.38 -10.97 11.53
C GLU A 89 13.84 -9.53 11.76
N GLY A 90 13.11 -8.79 12.58
CA GLY A 90 13.48 -7.42 12.87
C GLY A 90 12.44 -6.65 13.67
N ILE A 91 12.53 -5.34 13.57
CA ILE A 91 11.70 -4.37 14.26
C ILE A 91 10.81 -3.66 13.23
N LEU A 92 9.51 -3.70 13.47
CA LEU A 92 8.51 -2.98 12.71
C LEU A 92 8.52 -1.51 13.11
N MET A 93 8.71 -0.64 12.12
CA MET A 93 8.69 0.80 12.30
C MET A 93 8.14 1.51 11.06
N LYS A 94 7.69 2.75 11.24
CA LYS A 94 7.19 3.57 10.14
C LYS A 94 8.32 4.41 9.57
N HIS A 95 8.61 4.19 8.30
CA HIS A 95 9.63 4.94 7.57
C HIS A 95 9.15 6.39 7.31
N LYS A 96 10.07 7.34 7.08
CA LYS A 96 9.75 8.75 6.75
C LYS A 96 8.85 8.92 5.51
N SER A 97 8.83 7.93 4.63
CA SER A 97 7.89 7.87 3.48
C SER A 97 6.45 7.53 3.86
N GLY A 98 6.19 7.13 5.11
CA GLY A 98 4.90 6.67 5.61
C GLY A 98 4.65 5.17 5.45
N LYS A 99 5.53 4.44 4.75
CA LYS A 99 5.45 2.98 4.61
C LYS A 99 5.91 2.28 5.89
N TRP A 100 5.36 1.10 6.14
CA TRP A 100 5.88 0.19 7.16
C TRP A 100 7.09 -0.57 6.61
N ILE A 101 8.10 -0.73 7.47
CA ILE A 101 9.35 -1.44 7.15
C ILE A 101 9.70 -2.41 8.29
N ILE A 102 10.46 -3.44 7.94
CA ILE A 102 11.21 -4.32 8.84
C ILE A 102 12.64 -3.80 8.81
N GLY A 103 13.09 -3.21 9.90
CA GLY A 103 14.47 -2.74 10.07
C GLY A 103 15.14 -3.40 11.29
N ASP A 104 16.42 -3.11 11.46
CA ASP A 104 17.23 -3.63 12.56
C ASP A 104 17.44 -2.58 13.65
N ILE A 105 17.53 -1.30 13.26
CA ILE A 105 17.82 -0.17 14.16
C ILE A 105 16.88 1.00 13.90
N GLU A 106 16.67 1.88 14.90
CA GLU A 106 15.71 2.99 14.78
C GLU A 106 16.01 3.96 13.63
N THR A 107 17.29 4.11 13.25
CA THR A 107 17.70 5.01 12.17
C THR A 107 17.26 4.55 10.78
N ASP A 108 16.88 3.27 10.63
CA ASP A 108 16.36 2.69 9.40
C ASP A 108 15.09 3.39 8.91
N ALA A 109 14.32 3.96 9.83
CA ALA A 109 13.15 4.78 9.51
C ALA A 109 13.47 6.05 8.71
N GLN A 110 14.75 6.44 8.59
CA GLN A 110 15.17 7.68 7.93
C GLN A 110 16.06 7.47 6.68
N ILE A 111 16.38 6.23 6.30
CA ILE A 111 17.25 5.95 5.16
C ILE A 111 16.53 6.23 3.84
N ASP A 112 17.15 6.92 2.88
CA ASP A 112 16.49 7.23 1.60
C ASP A 112 16.22 6.00 0.73
N GLU A 113 17.14 5.03 0.76
CA GLU A 113 17.08 3.81 -0.04
C GLU A 113 16.70 2.60 0.83
N PHE A 114 15.56 1.98 0.51
CA PHE A 114 15.02 0.82 1.21
C PHE A 114 14.24 -0.03 0.20
N GLY A 115 14.14 -1.35 0.45
CA GLY A 115 13.61 -2.30 -0.53
C GLY A 115 14.31 -3.65 -0.42
N GLY A 116 13.62 -4.73 -0.82
CA GLY A 116 14.10 -6.10 -0.61
C GLY A 116 15.51 -6.36 -1.15
N CYS A 117 15.87 -5.77 -2.31
CA CYS A 117 17.18 -5.97 -2.95
C CYS A 117 18.24 -4.91 -2.61
N THR A 118 17.93 -3.95 -1.73
CA THR A 118 18.82 -2.82 -1.44
C THR A 118 19.82 -3.10 -0.31
N GLY A 119 19.63 -4.20 0.43
CA GLY A 119 20.33 -4.46 1.69
C GLY A 119 19.90 -3.54 2.84
N GLY A 120 18.93 -2.65 2.59
CA GLY A 120 18.29 -1.80 3.59
C GLY A 120 17.01 -2.42 4.15
N PRO A 121 16.19 -1.61 4.84
CA PRO A 121 14.98 -2.08 5.49
C PRO A 121 13.96 -2.63 4.50
N ILE A 122 13.22 -3.65 4.91
CA ILE A 122 12.35 -4.43 4.04
C ILE A 122 10.92 -3.89 4.12
N PRO A 123 10.32 -3.38 3.02
CA PRO A 123 8.94 -2.91 3.02
C PRO A 123 7.93 -4.02 3.35
N ILE A 124 6.93 -3.68 4.16
CA ILE A 124 5.79 -4.54 4.50
C ILE A 124 4.48 -3.77 4.36
N ASP A 125 3.47 -4.41 3.75
CA ASP A 125 2.11 -3.89 3.63
C ASP A 125 1.16 -4.80 4.39
N PHE A 126 0.69 -4.35 5.56
CA PHE A 126 -0.24 -5.11 6.39
C PHE A 126 -1.63 -5.27 5.74
N GLY A 127 -2.06 -4.28 4.95
CA GLY A 127 -3.37 -4.30 4.29
C GLY A 127 -3.41 -5.29 3.14
N LYS A 128 -2.35 -5.31 2.33
CA LYS A 128 -2.19 -6.26 1.22
C LYS A 128 -1.62 -7.61 1.65
N LYS A 129 -1.08 -7.70 2.88
CA LYS A 129 -0.33 -8.85 3.40
C LYS A 129 0.83 -9.24 2.49
N VAL A 130 1.64 -8.26 2.12
CA VAL A 130 2.78 -8.44 1.22
C VAL A 130 4.06 -7.98 1.92
N ILE A 131 5.13 -8.75 1.74
CA ILE A 131 6.50 -8.36 2.09
C ILE A 131 7.30 -8.26 0.80
N GLU A 132 8.00 -7.15 0.61
CA GLU A 132 8.88 -6.94 -0.54
C GLU A 132 10.23 -7.62 -0.29
N TRP A 133 10.53 -8.70 -1.02
CA TRP A 133 11.66 -9.59 -0.76
C TRP A 133 12.63 -9.66 -1.95
N CYS A 134 13.87 -9.95 -1.63
CA CYS A 134 14.97 -10.39 -2.51
C CYS A 134 15.70 -11.47 -1.68
#